data_AF-K8F7P1-F1
#
_entry.id   AF-K8F7P1-F1
#
_cell.length_a   1.000
_cell.length_b   1.000
_cell.length_c   1.000
_cell.angle_alpha   90.00
_cell.angle_beta   90.00
_cell.angle_gamma   90.00
#
_symmetry.space_group_name_H-M   'P 1'
#
loop_
_entity.id
_entity.type
_entity.pdbx_description
1 polymer ?
#
loop_
_entity_poly.entity_id
_entity_poly.type
_entity_poly.pdbx_seq_one_letter_code
_entity_poly.pdbx_strand_id
1 'polypeptide(L)'
;MATPTSALVGKPFVVAKCGSKSSSNNKAVVSFTRRRFGMIFPSSFFLLSQSNSIGNASAKEQLLLTGDYDTDTRDITKRVRELLREGKGDVELYLQKFDLYSQQYKWDHKGHTNSFASLLSLDQVVRKQYEFAGNTPWEVPPLSSNKGAMLEAYVRNSESCLIKESYGKFGEMDPETRAEWKAIECSQGLVKPVKE
;
A
#
# COMPACT_ATOMS: atom_id res chain seq x y z
N MET A 1 -45.47 -27.21 -39.31
CA MET A 1 -44.97 -25.83 -39.37
C MET A 1 -45.81 -24.98 -38.43
N ALA A 2 -45.26 -24.60 -37.28
CA ALA A 2 -45.82 -23.61 -36.37
C ALA A 2 -44.64 -23.06 -35.56
N THR A 3 -44.33 -21.78 -35.75
CA THR A 3 -43.39 -21.00 -34.96
C THR A 3 -44.03 -20.55 -33.66
N PRO A 4 -43.25 -20.41 -32.58
CA PRO A 4 -43.55 -19.41 -31.57
C PRO A 4 -42.48 -18.32 -31.52
N THR A 5 -43.03 -17.11 -31.38
CA THR A 5 -42.44 -15.78 -31.43
C THR A 5 -41.62 -15.48 -30.18
N SER A 6 -40.34 -15.11 -30.34
CA SER A 6 -39.54 -14.52 -29.26
C SER A 6 -39.84 -13.03 -29.12
N ALA A 7 -40.42 -12.62 -27.99
CA ALA A 7 -40.50 -11.22 -27.57
C ALA A 7 -39.33 -10.91 -26.62
N LEU A 8 -38.28 -10.27 -27.13
CA LEU A 8 -37.22 -9.66 -26.34
C LEU A 8 -37.54 -8.19 -26.13
N VAL A 9 -38.01 -7.84 -24.94
CA VAL A 9 -38.16 -6.46 -24.47
C VAL A 9 -36.76 -5.92 -24.16
N GLY A 10 -36.17 -5.23 -25.13
CA GLY A 10 -34.92 -4.48 -24.97
C GLY A 10 -35.14 -3.23 -24.13
N LYS A 11 -34.47 -3.13 -22.98
CA LYS A 11 -34.32 -1.87 -22.24
C LYS A 11 -33.33 -0.96 -22.98
N PRO A 12 -33.57 0.36 -23.10
CA PRO A 12 -32.65 1.25 -23.79
C PRO A 12 -31.34 1.40 -23.00
N PHE A 13 -30.24 1.09 -23.68
CA PHE A 13 -28.87 1.35 -23.26
C PHE A 13 -28.60 2.85 -23.36
N VAL A 14 -28.52 3.54 -22.22
CA VAL A 14 -28.14 4.97 -22.19
C VAL A 14 -26.63 5.05 -22.27
N VAL A 15 -26.12 5.37 -23.46
CA VAL A 15 -24.71 5.73 -23.67
C VAL A 15 -24.50 7.14 -23.11
N ALA A 16 -23.78 7.26 -21.99
CA ALA A 16 -23.29 8.55 -21.52
C ALA A 16 -22.23 9.08 -22.51
N LYS A 17 -22.64 10.00 -23.37
CA LYS A 17 -21.75 10.73 -24.28
C LYS A 17 -21.05 11.84 -23.49
N CYS A 18 -19.84 11.58 -23.00
CA CYS A 18 -18.97 12.64 -22.49
C CYS A 18 -18.63 13.60 -23.63
N GLY A 19 -19.25 14.80 -23.61
CA GLY A 19 -18.95 15.87 -24.54
C GLY A 19 -17.54 16.40 -24.32
N SER A 20 -16.66 16.13 -25.28
CA SER A 20 -15.39 16.81 -25.43
C SER A 20 -15.65 18.27 -25.82
N LYS A 21 -15.41 19.22 -24.90
CA LYS A 21 -15.31 20.64 -25.23
C LYS A 21 -13.85 20.94 -25.58
N SER A 22 -13.58 20.94 -26.87
CA SER A 22 -12.45 21.64 -27.47
C SER A 22 -12.63 23.15 -27.27
N SER A 23 -11.66 23.81 -26.66
CA SER A 23 -11.47 25.24 -26.78
C SER A 23 -9.98 25.53 -26.91
N SER A 24 -9.63 26.13 -28.04
CA SER A 24 -8.28 26.43 -28.47
C SER A 24 -7.78 27.76 -27.93
N ASN A 25 -6.47 27.81 -27.72
CA ASN A 25 -5.57 28.95 -27.87
C ASN A 25 -5.79 30.16 -26.95
N ASN A 26 -4.88 30.32 -25.99
CA ASN A 26 -4.15 31.58 -25.87
C ASN A 26 -2.67 31.33 -25.60
N LYS A 27 -1.86 31.92 -26.47
CA LYS A 27 -0.41 31.94 -26.44
C LYS A 27 0.07 32.67 -25.19
N ALA A 28 0.99 32.07 -24.44
CA ALA A 28 1.93 32.82 -23.63
C ALA A 28 3.32 32.21 -23.87
N VAL A 29 4.06 32.86 -24.77
CA VAL A 29 5.49 32.63 -24.99
C VAL A 29 6.19 33.15 -23.73
N VAL A 30 6.63 32.25 -22.85
CA VAL A 30 7.51 32.61 -21.75
C VAL A 30 8.94 32.56 -22.28
N SER A 31 9.53 33.75 -22.39
CA SER A 31 10.89 33.99 -22.85
C SER A 31 11.91 33.37 -21.89
N PHE A 32 12.74 32.46 -22.39
CA PHE A 32 13.92 31.96 -21.68
C PHE A 32 15.06 32.98 -21.79
N THR A 33 15.21 33.87 -20.82
CA THR A 33 16.43 34.68 -20.65
C THR A 33 17.49 33.87 -19.90
N ARG A 34 18.35 33.20 -20.67
CA ARG A 34 19.58 32.56 -20.22
C ARG A 34 20.59 33.65 -19.81
N ARG A 35 20.72 33.95 -18.52
CA ARG A 35 21.87 34.71 -17.99
C ARG A 35 22.86 33.76 -17.33
N ARG A 36 24.02 33.62 -17.96
CA ARG A 36 25.25 33.11 -17.35
C ARG A 36 25.85 34.22 -16.49
N PHE A 37 26.04 33.96 -15.21
CA PHE A 37 27.08 34.59 -14.41
C PHE A 37 27.64 33.51 -13.47
N GLY A 38 28.96 33.36 -13.50
CA GLY A 38 29.65 32.33 -12.75
C GLY A 38 30.12 32.79 -11.37
N MET A 39 30.75 31.82 -10.71
CA MET A 39 31.82 31.94 -9.72
C MET A 39 31.44 32.22 -8.25
N ILE A 40 31.74 31.17 -7.46
CA ILE A 40 32.34 31.17 -6.11
C ILE A 40 31.40 31.52 -4.95
N PHE A 41 31.02 30.48 -4.18
CA PHE A 41 30.85 30.60 -2.73
C PHE A 41 31.51 29.40 -2.02
N PRO A 42 32.14 29.63 -0.86
CA PRO A 42 33.14 28.76 -0.27
C PRO A 42 32.54 27.64 0.57
N SER A 43 33.28 26.54 0.62
CA SER A 43 33.16 25.42 1.55
C SER A 43 32.93 25.90 2.98
N SER A 44 31.74 25.64 3.51
CA SER A 44 31.50 25.67 4.95
C SER A 44 31.34 24.23 5.40
N PHE A 45 32.43 23.70 5.94
CA PHE A 45 32.46 22.55 6.84
C PHE A 45 31.34 22.69 7.87
N PHE A 46 30.31 21.86 7.79
CA PHE A 46 29.46 21.60 8.94
C PHE A 46 30.17 20.61 9.84
N LEU A 47 30.88 21.14 10.84
CA LEU A 47 31.26 20.41 12.03
C LEU A 47 30.12 20.48 13.05
N LEU A 48 29.84 19.31 13.62
CA LEU A 48 29.27 19.09 14.95
C LEU A 48 27.76 19.26 15.15
N SER A 49 27.09 18.11 15.28
CA SER A 49 26.35 17.80 16.51
C SER A 49 26.20 16.28 16.66
N GLN A 50 27.18 15.63 17.31
CA GLN A 50 26.93 14.35 17.97
C GLN A 50 26.18 14.66 19.26
N SER A 51 24.87 14.49 19.23
CA SER A 51 24.03 14.55 20.42
C SER A 51 23.63 13.13 20.84
N ASN A 52 24.19 12.70 21.97
CA ASN A 52 23.67 11.72 22.93
C ASN A 52 23.10 10.40 22.37
N SER A 53 23.96 9.38 22.19
CA SER A 53 23.52 7.98 22.07
C SER A 53 23.64 7.24 23.40
N ILE A 54 22.75 7.55 24.35
CA ILE A 54 22.51 6.69 25.51
C ILE A 54 20.99 6.52 25.58
N GLY A 55 20.48 5.54 24.81
CA GLY A 55 19.04 5.25 24.74
C GLY A 55 18.55 4.63 23.42
N ASN A 56 19.33 4.67 22.34
CA ASN A 56 18.81 4.42 20.98
C ASN A 56 19.23 3.10 20.31
N ALA A 57 19.90 2.19 21.00
CA ALA A 57 20.24 0.89 20.42
C ALA A 57 18.98 0.10 20.05
N SER A 58 17.98 0.07 20.96
CA SER A 58 16.72 -0.65 20.73
C SER A 58 15.84 -0.01 19.65
N ALA A 59 15.73 1.32 19.60
CA ALA A 59 14.94 2.00 18.57
C ALA A 59 15.56 1.87 17.18
N LYS A 60 16.91 1.93 17.08
CA LYS A 60 17.62 1.68 15.82
C LYS A 60 17.47 0.23 15.37
N GLU A 61 17.53 -0.73 16.29
CA GLU A 61 17.33 -2.15 15.99
C GLU A 61 15.90 -2.41 15.46
N GLN A 62 14.89 -1.74 16.03
CA GLN A 62 13.52 -1.84 15.52
C GLN A 62 13.32 -1.26 14.13
N LEU A 63 14.17 -0.31 13.71
CA LEU A 63 14.14 0.28 12.37
C LEU A 63 14.81 -0.60 11.30
N LEU A 64 15.67 -1.53 11.71
CA LEU A 64 16.42 -2.36 10.77
C LEU A 64 15.51 -3.38 10.10
N LEU A 65 15.72 -3.52 8.79
CA LEU A 65 15.20 -4.61 7.97
C LEU A 65 16.19 -5.76 8.00
N THR A 66 15.68 -6.98 8.02
CA THR A 66 16.50 -8.19 8.03
C THR A 66 17.12 -8.47 6.65
N GLY A 67 16.52 -7.94 5.57
CA GLY A 67 16.90 -8.30 4.21
C GLY A 67 16.04 -9.44 3.65
N ASP A 68 15.41 -10.22 4.52
CA ASP A 68 14.51 -11.30 4.14
C ASP A 68 13.09 -10.76 3.93
N TYR A 69 12.59 -10.86 2.70
CA TYR A 69 11.30 -10.30 2.31
C TYR A 69 10.17 -10.83 3.19
N ASP A 70 10.13 -12.13 3.45
CA ASP A 70 9.02 -12.75 4.19
C ASP A 70 9.01 -12.28 5.65
N THR A 71 10.19 -12.22 6.28
CA THR A 71 10.35 -11.73 7.65
C THR A 71 9.99 -10.25 7.76
N ASP A 72 10.51 -9.42 6.87
CA ASP A 72 10.29 -7.98 6.88
C ASP A 72 8.82 -7.63 6.57
N THR A 73 8.20 -8.35 5.62
CA THR A 73 6.78 -8.19 5.28
C THR A 73 5.89 -8.58 6.46
N ARG A 74 6.19 -9.67 7.18
CA ARG A 74 5.45 -10.06 8.39
C ARG A 74 5.55 -9.01 9.49
N ASP A 75 6.73 -8.43 9.71
CA ASP A 75 6.91 -7.36 10.71
C ASP A 75 6.11 -6.11 10.33
N ILE A 76 6.16 -5.68 9.07
CA ILE A 76 5.35 -4.55 8.59
C ILE A 76 3.85 -4.83 8.74
N THR A 77 3.37 -5.99 8.29
CA THR A 77 1.95 -6.37 8.44
C THR A 77 1.51 -6.39 9.90
N LYS A 78 2.34 -6.89 10.81
CA LYS A 78 2.06 -6.85 12.25
C LYS A 78 1.88 -5.42 12.75
N ARG A 79 2.78 -4.50 12.39
CA ARG A 79 2.69 -3.09 12.79
C ARG A 79 1.46 -2.40 12.21
N VAL A 80 1.12 -2.70 10.96
CA VAL A 80 -0.13 -2.21 10.36
C VAL A 80 -1.35 -2.69 11.16
N ARG A 81 -1.37 -3.96 11.58
CA ARG A 81 -2.46 -4.50 12.40
C ARG A 81 -2.53 -3.79 13.77
N GLU A 82 -1.39 -3.62 14.44
CA GLU A 82 -1.32 -2.91 15.72
C GLU A 82 -1.93 -1.50 15.60
N LEU A 83 -1.56 -0.76 14.55
CA LEU A 83 -2.04 0.60 14.32
C LEU A 83 -3.53 0.63 13.92
N LEU A 84 -3.93 -0.14 12.91
CA LEU A 84 -5.23 -0.02 12.25
C LEU A 84 -6.33 -0.86 12.89
N ARG A 85 -5.98 -1.89 13.68
CA ARG A 85 -6.96 -2.80 14.31
C ARG A 85 -6.88 -2.81 15.84
N GLU A 86 -5.72 -2.51 16.41
CA GLU A 86 -5.53 -2.51 17.87
C GLU A 86 -5.42 -1.10 18.45
N GLY A 87 -5.27 -0.07 17.59
CA GLY A 87 -5.20 1.33 17.99
C GLY A 87 -3.95 1.66 18.80
N LYS A 88 -2.90 0.86 18.67
CA LYS A 88 -1.65 0.96 19.43
C LYS A 88 -0.43 0.89 18.52
N GLY A 89 0.73 1.24 19.06
CA GLY A 89 2.00 1.20 18.34
C GLY A 89 2.54 2.58 18.03
N ASP A 90 3.80 2.62 17.61
CA ASP A 90 4.50 3.85 17.25
C ASP A 90 4.36 4.10 15.75
N VAL A 91 3.55 5.12 15.40
CA VAL A 91 3.29 5.51 14.01
C VAL A 91 4.55 6.04 13.34
N GLU A 92 5.35 6.86 14.03
CA GLU A 92 6.54 7.46 13.42
C GLU A 92 7.59 6.39 13.11
N LEU A 93 7.78 5.45 14.04
CA LEU A 93 8.63 4.28 13.82
C LEU A 93 8.11 3.44 12.65
N TYR A 94 6.81 3.18 12.59
CA TYR A 94 6.21 2.47 11.46
C TYR A 94 6.48 3.19 10.14
N LEU A 95 6.24 4.49 10.05
CA LEU A 95 6.40 5.26 8.82
C LEU A 95 7.85 5.22 8.32
N GLN A 96 8.82 5.43 9.23
CA GLN A 96 10.24 5.35 8.88
C GLN A 96 10.63 3.94 8.44
N LYS A 97 10.14 2.90 9.14
CA LYS A 97 10.41 1.51 8.77
C LYS A 97 9.77 1.13 7.43
N PHE A 98 8.56 1.59 7.18
CA PHE A 98 7.85 1.36 5.93
C PHE A 98 8.53 2.05 4.75
N ASP A 99 9.07 3.26 4.94
CA ASP A 99 9.84 3.96 3.91
C ASP A 99 11.09 3.17 3.51
N LEU A 100 11.80 2.59 4.49
CA LEU A 100 12.94 1.70 4.22
C LEU A 100 12.47 0.42 3.50
N TYR A 101 11.40 -0.20 3.98
CA TYR A 101 10.85 -1.44 3.40
C TYR A 101 10.45 -1.24 1.93
N SER A 102 9.73 -0.16 1.66
CA SER A 102 9.31 0.22 0.31
C SER A 102 10.52 0.49 -0.58
N GLN A 103 11.52 1.23 -0.11
CA GLN A 103 12.72 1.51 -0.90
C GLN A 103 13.52 0.25 -1.23
N GLN A 104 13.60 -0.70 -0.30
CA GLN A 104 14.33 -1.94 -0.46
C GLN A 104 13.68 -2.86 -1.51
N TYR A 105 12.35 -3.03 -1.45
CA TYR A 105 11.67 -4.04 -2.26
C TYR A 105 10.93 -3.51 -3.49
N LYS A 106 10.68 -2.21 -3.63
CA LYS A 106 9.90 -1.66 -4.76
C LYS A 106 10.48 -1.94 -6.15
N TRP A 107 11.80 -2.08 -6.25
CA TRP A 107 12.49 -2.35 -7.52
C TRP A 107 12.93 -3.82 -7.66
N ASP A 108 12.74 -4.61 -6.60
CA ASP A 108 12.93 -6.05 -6.64
C ASP A 108 11.69 -6.72 -7.28
N HIS A 109 11.83 -7.97 -7.73
CA HIS A 109 10.70 -8.79 -8.16
C HIS A 109 9.61 -8.88 -7.09
N LYS A 110 10.00 -8.75 -5.82
CA LYS A 110 9.09 -8.67 -4.68
C LYS A 110 8.17 -7.44 -4.71
N GLY A 111 8.57 -6.35 -5.34
CA GLY A 111 7.76 -5.14 -5.54
C GLY A 111 6.52 -5.35 -6.43
N HIS A 112 6.44 -6.48 -7.13
CA HIS A 112 5.30 -6.86 -7.96
C HIS A 112 4.38 -7.91 -7.31
N THR A 113 4.64 -8.27 -6.06
CA THR A 113 3.82 -9.22 -5.30
C THR A 113 2.52 -8.57 -4.81
N ASN A 114 1.52 -9.40 -4.53
CA ASN A 114 0.24 -8.94 -4.02
C ASN A 114 0.35 -8.52 -2.55
N SER A 115 1.20 -9.19 -1.77
CA SER A 115 1.49 -8.80 -0.38
C SER A 115 2.08 -7.38 -0.32
N PHE A 116 3.05 -7.06 -1.21
CA PHE A 116 3.62 -5.72 -1.31
C PHE A 116 2.56 -4.67 -1.70
N ALA A 117 1.77 -4.93 -2.74
CA ALA A 117 0.71 -4.01 -3.19
C ALA A 117 -0.37 -3.77 -2.12
N SER A 118 -0.74 -4.84 -1.38
CA SER A 118 -1.68 -4.74 -0.26
C SER A 118 -1.12 -3.85 0.86
N LEU A 119 0.17 -3.97 1.17
CA LEU A 119 0.83 -3.15 2.18
C LEU A 119 0.96 -1.68 1.76
N LEU A 120 1.25 -1.38 0.49
CA LEU A 120 1.23 0.00 -0.02
C LEU A 120 -0.15 0.65 0.16
N SER A 121 -1.21 -0.11 -0.06
CA SER A 121 -2.58 0.38 0.10
C SER A 121 -2.90 0.66 1.58
N LEU A 122 -2.45 -0.21 2.48
CA LEU A 122 -2.61 -0.02 3.92
C LEU A 122 -1.77 1.15 4.47
N ASP A 123 -0.56 1.35 3.94
CA ASP A 123 0.29 2.50 4.29
C ASP A 123 -0.38 3.84 3.96
N GLN A 124 -1.10 3.93 2.83
CA GLN A 124 -1.90 5.12 2.53
C GLN A 124 -2.97 5.38 3.60
N VAL A 125 -3.60 4.34 4.13
CA VAL A 125 -4.59 4.46 5.22
C VAL A 125 -3.90 4.94 6.50
N VAL A 126 -2.76 4.36 6.87
CA VAL A 126 -1.97 4.79 8.03
C VAL A 126 -1.58 6.26 7.91
N ARG A 127 -0.98 6.67 6.78
CA ARG A 127 -0.55 8.06 6.56
C ARG A 127 -1.70 9.04 6.61
N LYS A 128 -2.85 8.69 6.02
CA LYS A 128 -4.05 9.53 6.07
C LYS A 128 -4.58 9.63 7.50
N GLN A 129 -4.63 8.52 8.23
CA GLN A 129 -5.04 8.54 9.63
C GLN A 129 -4.08 9.39 10.48
N TYR A 130 -2.78 9.28 10.23
CA TYR A 130 -1.76 10.10 10.90
C TYR A 130 -1.90 11.59 10.58
N GLU A 131 -2.19 11.95 9.32
CA GLU A 131 -2.45 13.33 8.90
C GLU A 131 -3.63 13.96 9.67
N PHE A 132 -4.67 13.17 9.98
CA PHE A 132 -5.85 13.66 10.70
C PHE A 132 -5.72 13.62 12.23
N ALA A 133 -5.14 12.55 12.78
CA ALA A 133 -5.13 12.27 14.22
C ALA A 133 -3.77 12.50 14.89
N GLY A 134 -2.69 12.63 14.12
CA GLY A 134 -1.32 12.68 14.63
C GLY A 134 -0.97 11.47 15.49
N ASN A 135 -0.21 11.70 16.56
CA ASN A 135 0.24 10.69 17.53
C ASN A 135 -0.81 10.38 18.61
N THR A 136 -2.07 10.83 18.44
CA THR A 136 -3.13 10.44 19.38
C THR A 136 -3.48 8.95 19.19
N PRO A 137 -3.93 8.23 20.23
CA PRO A 137 -4.42 6.87 20.07
C PRO A 137 -5.53 6.82 19.01
N TRP A 138 -5.39 5.90 18.06
CA TRP A 138 -6.32 5.82 16.94
C TRP A 138 -7.61 5.12 17.35
N GLU A 139 -8.74 5.79 17.12
CA GLU A 139 -10.04 5.16 17.25
C GLU A 139 -10.22 4.14 16.12
N VAL A 140 -10.19 2.87 16.48
CA VAL A 140 -10.35 1.78 15.52
C VAL A 140 -11.83 1.46 15.34
N PRO A 141 -12.33 1.42 14.08
CA PRO A 141 -13.70 1.01 13.82
C PRO A 141 -13.94 -0.46 14.21
N PRO A 142 -15.03 -0.76 14.94
CA PRO A 142 -15.35 -2.11 15.39
C PRO A 142 -15.64 -3.03 14.19
N LEU A 143 -15.41 -4.34 14.36
CA LEU A 143 -15.66 -5.33 13.30
C LEU A 143 -17.12 -5.36 12.83
N SER A 144 -18.06 -5.06 13.72
CA SER A 144 -19.48 -4.95 13.41
C SER A 144 -19.83 -3.78 12.47
N SER A 145 -18.92 -2.83 12.28
CA SER A 145 -19.08 -1.76 11.31
C SER A 145 -18.52 -2.17 9.95
N ASN A 146 -19.18 -1.76 8.86
CA ASN A 146 -18.69 -1.98 7.50
C ASN A 146 -17.23 -1.51 7.31
N LYS A 147 -16.87 -0.37 7.93
CA LYS A 147 -15.51 0.17 7.87
C LYS A 147 -14.51 -0.76 8.57
N GLY A 148 -14.84 -1.26 9.75
CA GLY A 148 -13.99 -2.19 10.50
C GLY A 148 -13.86 -3.54 9.82
N ALA A 149 -14.96 -4.11 9.31
CA ALA A 149 -14.96 -5.35 8.54
C ALA A 149 -14.12 -5.25 7.26
N MET A 150 -14.19 -4.11 6.55
CA MET A 150 -13.36 -3.85 5.37
C MET A 150 -11.88 -3.69 5.74
N LEU A 151 -11.57 -2.94 6.80
CA LEU A 151 -10.21 -2.71 7.23
C LEU A 151 -9.53 -4.02 7.67
N GLU A 152 -10.26 -4.85 8.43
CA GLU A 152 -9.81 -6.20 8.79
C GLU A 152 -9.57 -7.06 7.54
N ALA A 153 -10.45 -6.99 6.54
CA ALA A 153 -10.27 -7.74 5.30
C ALA A 153 -9.00 -7.34 4.55
N TYR A 154 -8.65 -6.05 4.49
CA TYR A 154 -7.41 -5.60 3.86
C TYR A 154 -6.16 -6.05 4.62
N VAL A 155 -6.18 -5.99 5.96
CA VAL A 155 -5.07 -6.49 6.78
C VAL A 155 -4.89 -7.99 6.58
N ARG A 156 -5.97 -8.77 6.67
CA ARG A 156 -5.94 -10.22 6.41
C ARG A 156 -5.51 -10.56 4.99
N ASN A 157 -5.89 -9.75 4.00
CA ASN A 157 -5.45 -9.95 2.62
C ASN A 157 -3.93 -9.85 2.49
N SER A 158 -3.28 -8.91 3.19
CA SER A 158 -1.82 -8.82 3.20
C SER A 158 -1.16 -10.09 3.77
N GLU A 159 -1.72 -10.64 4.86
CA GLU A 159 -1.26 -11.88 5.49
C GLU A 159 -1.45 -13.08 4.56
N SER A 160 -2.66 -13.25 4.01
CA SER A 160 -3.00 -14.32 3.09
C SER A 160 -2.18 -14.27 1.80
N CYS A 161 -1.94 -13.08 1.25
CA CYS A 161 -1.10 -12.91 0.07
C CYS A 161 0.33 -13.38 0.33
N LEU A 162 0.92 -12.99 1.46
CA LEU A 162 2.28 -13.41 1.79
C LEU A 162 2.37 -14.94 1.95
N ILE A 163 1.38 -15.54 2.63
CA ILE A 163 1.30 -16.99 2.76
C ILE A 163 1.21 -17.64 1.39
N LYS A 164 0.31 -17.18 0.51
CA LYS A 164 0.12 -17.73 -0.83
C LYS A 164 1.38 -17.63 -1.70
N GLU A 165 2.13 -16.56 -1.54
CA GLU A 165 3.37 -16.29 -2.27
C GLU A 165 4.57 -17.10 -1.76
N SER A 166 4.52 -17.58 -0.51
CA SER A 166 5.54 -18.47 0.05
C SER A 166 5.47 -19.91 -0.46
N TYR A 167 4.37 -20.29 -1.12
CA TYR A 167 4.31 -21.58 -1.80
C TYR A 167 5.27 -21.60 -3.00
N GLY A 168 5.77 -22.80 -3.33
CA GLY A 168 6.65 -23.00 -4.48
C GLY A 168 6.01 -22.68 -5.82
N LYS A 169 6.67 -23.03 -6.94
CA LYS A 169 6.07 -22.79 -8.26
C LYS A 169 4.85 -23.67 -8.44
N PHE A 170 3.78 -23.11 -9.01
CA PHE A 170 2.51 -23.81 -9.21
C PHE A 170 2.62 -25.18 -9.89
N GLY A 171 3.52 -25.31 -10.88
CA GLY A 171 3.75 -26.57 -11.60
C GLY A 171 4.51 -27.63 -10.81
N GLU A 172 5.19 -27.25 -9.72
CA GLU A 172 5.99 -28.12 -8.86
C GLU A 172 5.19 -28.61 -7.63
N MET A 173 4.01 -28.02 -7.36
CA MET A 173 3.13 -28.43 -6.27
C MET A 173 2.40 -29.73 -6.59
N ASP A 174 2.31 -30.62 -5.60
CA ASP A 174 1.42 -31.77 -5.62
C ASP A 174 -0.07 -31.33 -5.59
N PRO A 175 -1.03 -32.23 -5.89
CA PRO A 175 -2.44 -31.88 -5.95
C PRO A 175 -3.04 -31.33 -4.65
N GLU A 176 -2.56 -31.78 -3.49
CA GLU A 176 -3.08 -31.37 -2.17
C GLU A 176 -2.61 -29.95 -1.87
N THR A 177 -1.30 -29.70 -1.96
CA THR A 177 -0.69 -28.37 -1.81
C THR A 177 -1.31 -27.36 -2.77
N ARG A 178 -1.61 -27.78 -4.01
CA ARG A 178 -2.26 -26.93 -5.01
C ARG A 178 -3.71 -26.60 -4.64
N ALA A 179 -4.43 -27.52 -4.00
CA ALA A 179 -5.79 -27.26 -3.52
C ALA A 179 -5.77 -26.22 -2.38
N GLU A 180 -4.83 -26.33 -1.45
CA GLU A 180 -4.61 -25.33 -0.39
C GLU A 180 -4.26 -23.96 -0.97
N TRP A 181 -3.31 -23.90 -1.90
CA TRP A 181 -2.92 -22.65 -2.57
C TRP A 181 -4.10 -21.97 -3.28
N LYS A 182 -4.97 -22.75 -3.92
CA LYS A 182 -6.18 -22.23 -4.59
C LYS A 182 -7.22 -21.72 -3.60
N ALA A 183 -7.32 -22.31 -2.41
CA ALA A 183 -8.25 -21.91 -1.38
C ALA A 183 -7.88 -20.57 -0.73
N ILE A 184 -6.60 -20.18 -0.74
CA ILE A 184 -6.16 -18.88 -0.22
C ILE A 184 -6.61 -17.76 -1.15
N GLU A 185 -7.55 -16.94 -0.68
CA GLU A 185 -7.93 -15.69 -1.35
C GLU A 185 -6.86 -14.62 -1.12
N CYS A 186 -6.37 -14.03 -2.20
CA CYS A 186 -5.39 -12.94 -2.18
C CYS A 186 -5.62 -12.07 -3.42
N SER A 187 -5.73 -10.76 -3.22
CA SER A 187 -6.02 -9.77 -4.26
C SER A 187 -5.07 -8.58 -4.16
N GLN A 188 -4.66 -8.02 -5.31
CA GLN A 188 -3.99 -6.71 -5.37
C GLN A 188 -4.98 -5.54 -5.25
N GLY A 189 -6.29 -5.82 -5.35
CA GLY A 189 -7.34 -4.81 -5.44
C GLY A 189 -8.37 -4.94 -4.34
N LEU A 190 -9.63 -4.83 -4.72
CA LEU A 190 -10.74 -4.86 -3.76
C LEU A 190 -10.83 -6.21 -3.07
N VAL A 191 -10.97 -6.15 -1.75
CA VAL A 191 -11.23 -7.29 -0.87
C VAL A 191 -12.70 -7.31 -0.48
N LYS A 192 -13.22 -8.50 -0.14
CA LYS A 192 -14.56 -8.62 0.41
C LYS A 192 -14.51 -8.37 1.92
N PRO A 193 -15.48 -7.64 2.50
CA PRO A 193 -15.52 -7.45 3.95
C PRO A 193 -15.63 -8.80 4.67
N VAL A 194 -14.99 -8.89 5.84
CA VAL A 194 -15.13 -10.06 6.71
C VAL A 194 -16.59 -10.18 7.13
N LYS A 195 -17.18 -11.37 6.95
CA LYS A 195 -18.51 -11.68 7.47
C LYS A 195 -18.35 -12.09 8.94
N GLU A 196 -19.19 -11.52 9.81
CA GLU A 196 -19.37 -12.03 11.17
C GLU A 196 -19.92 -13.47 11.16
#